data_AF-A0AB73U4C1-F1
#
_entry.id   AF-A0AB73U4C1-F1
#
_cell.length_a   1.000
_cell.length_b   1.000
_cell.length_c   1.000
_cell.angle_alpha   90.00
_cell.angle_beta   90.00
_cell.angle_gamma   90.00
#
_symmetry.space_group_name_H-M   'P 1'
#
loop_
_entity.id
_entity.type
_entity.pdbx_description
1 polymer ?
#
loop_
_entity_poly.entity_id
_entity_poly.type
_entity_poly.pdbx_seq_one_letter_code
_entity_poly.pdbx_strand_id
1 'polypeptide(L)'
;MNHMDDPDGYRDKIRELVKKRRECVENLDIANLELGEALEEYRKTFSVSSTELARRFDISPVVVEELADLSLGGSTALKSNGTIPVISQGHVPDMIEQFGRVTRVIGHVSSNAVLCESGLPIEKFYRDSEHSGRYVHCEHMLLRFGRDAWAQVERVLYGYGGMGPTYAHKALQNAGLPEEIAELVFYQNYVNYLIDDEGCAAEKEFGAAFPSEPELASDGSLVAVIRGYSWDEGVAEQVRYWIDYLDSADESLPWSNGERRISLYGSSIDAKQDGFSSAHGIPQLIIEQGDLQLWVVVSTDDDKTVWIPEELRPYARILGEFSEEMEKDDASPFRRWLTSHGSRRPRILTGRQGGISRTPTLN
;
A
#
# COMPACT_ATOMS: atom_id res chain seq x y z
N MET A 1 -0.71 49.49 9.11
CA MET A 1 0.29 48.50 8.64
C MET A 1 -0.48 47.43 7.89
N ASN A 2 -0.43 47.47 6.56
CA ASN A 2 -1.15 46.52 5.71
C ASN A 2 -0.41 45.18 5.72
N HIS A 3 -1.09 44.11 6.12
CA HIS A 3 -0.63 42.72 6.04
C HIS A 3 -0.61 42.20 4.59
N MET A 4 -0.07 42.98 3.64
CA MET A 4 -0.03 42.64 2.20
C MET A 4 1.38 42.51 1.61
N ASP A 5 2.43 42.45 2.43
CA ASP A 5 3.82 42.36 1.94
C ASP A 5 4.55 41.06 2.32
N ASP A 6 3.81 39.98 2.62
CA ASP A 6 4.39 38.65 2.78
C ASP A 6 3.90 37.70 1.68
N PRO A 7 4.66 37.59 0.55
CA PRO A 7 4.35 36.70 -0.55
C PRO A 7 4.27 35.22 -0.13
N ASP A 8 5.01 34.82 0.90
CA ASP A 8 5.05 33.43 1.36
C ASP A 8 3.81 33.11 2.22
N GLY A 9 3.38 34.05 3.08
CA GLY A 9 2.10 33.95 3.79
C GLY A 9 0.88 33.85 2.86
N TYR A 10 0.91 34.54 1.71
CA TYR A 10 -0.16 34.42 0.71
C TYR A 10 -0.14 33.07 -0.03
N ARG A 11 1.06 32.54 -0.33
CA ARG A 11 1.23 31.21 -0.93
C ARG A 11 0.72 30.09 -0.02
N ASP A 12 1.00 30.17 1.28
CA ASP A 12 0.54 29.15 2.23
C ASP A 12 -0.98 29.16 2.40
N LYS A 13 -1.60 30.35 2.40
CA LYS A 13 -3.06 30.47 2.38
C LYS A 13 -3.68 29.87 1.12
N ILE A 14 -3.08 30.07 -0.05
CA ILE A 14 -3.54 29.43 -1.31
C ILE A 14 -3.41 27.92 -1.22
N ARG A 15 -2.27 27.39 -0.71
CA ARG A 15 -2.08 25.94 -0.50
C ARG A 15 -3.15 25.36 0.42
N GLU A 16 -3.48 26.04 1.51
CA GLU A 16 -4.53 25.62 2.44
C GLU A 16 -5.91 25.59 1.77
N LEU A 17 -6.25 26.62 0.98
CA LEU A 17 -7.52 26.67 0.25
C LEU A 17 -7.62 25.60 -0.85
N VAL A 18 -6.51 25.33 -1.55
CA VAL A 18 -6.44 24.24 -2.54
C VAL A 18 -6.63 22.89 -1.84
N LYS A 19 -5.99 22.67 -0.69
CA LYS A 19 -6.18 21.47 0.13
C LYS A 19 -7.65 21.31 0.56
N LYS A 20 -8.27 22.35 1.11
CA LYS A 20 -9.71 22.33 1.48
C LYS A 20 -10.62 22.04 0.31
N ARG A 21 -10.36 22.66 -0.86
CA ARG A 21 -11.14 22.38 -2.07
C ARG A 21 -11.01 20.91 -2.48
N ARG A 22 -9.81 20.34 -2.42
CA ARG A 22 -9.58 18.91 -2.72
C ARG A 22 -10.37 18.02 -1.78
N GLU A 23 -10.26 18.24 -0.48
CA GLU A 23 -11.03 17.48 0.53
C GLU A 23 -12.55 17.57 0.26
N CYS A 24 -13.07 18.75 -0.12
CA CYS A 24 -14.49 18.88 -0.48
C CYS A 24 -14.87 18.13 -1.76
N VAL A 25 -14.01 18.13 -2.77
CA VAL A 25 -14.27 17.40 -4.03
C VAL A 25 -14.18 15.89 -3.80
N GLU A 26 -13.15 15.42 -3.08
CA GLU A 26 -13.01 14.01 -2.70
C GLU A 26 -14.22 13.53 -1.89
N ASN A 27 -14.68 14.33 -0.92
CA ASN A 27 -15.88 14.00 -0.14
C ASN A 27 -17.16 13.98 -1.00
N LEU A 28 -17.26 14.85 -2.00
CA LEU A 28 -18.39 14.86 -2.95
C LEU A 28 -18.36 13.61 -3.85
N ASP A 29 -17.18 13.26 -4.36
CA ASP A 29 -17.00 12.06 -5.19
C ASP A 29 -17.32 10.80 -4.38
N ILE A 30 -16.84 10.70 -3.14
CA ILE A 30 -17.18 9.61 -2.21
C ILE A 30 -18.69 9.55 -1.98
N ALA A 31 -19.35 10.67 -1.70
CA ALA A 31 -20.79 10.71 -1.49
C ALA A 31 -21.58 10.27 -2.74
N ASN A 32 -21.15 10.67 -3.93
CA ASN A 32 -21.75 10.25 -5.19
C ASN A 32 -21.53 8.76 -5.45
N LEU A 33 -20.35 8.22 -5.11
CA LEU A 33 -20.05 6.80 -5.21
C LEU A 33 -20.89 5.96 -4.26
N GLU A 34 -20.96 6.33 -2.98
CA GLU A 34 -21.80 5.66 -1.98
C GLU A 34 -23.28 5.69 -2.39
N LEU A 35 -23.75 6.82 -2.92
CA LEU A 35 -25.11 6.94 -3.44
C LEU A 35 -25.33 6.04 -4.65
N GLY A 36 -24.38 5.98 -5.59
CA GLY A 36 -24.43 5.11 -6.75
C GLY A 36 -24.48 3.62 -6.36
N GLU A 37 -23.61 3.20 -5.44
CA GLU A 37 -23.59 1.82 -4.92
C GLU A 37 -24.92 1.46 -4.26
N ALA A 38 -25.45 2.34 -3.40
CA ALA A 38 -26.72 2.14 -2.73
C ALA A 38 -27.90 2.07 -3.72
N LEU A 39 -27.90 2.92 -4.76
CA LEU A 39 -28.90 2.90 -5.82
C LEU A 39 -28.84 1.59 -6.62
N GLU A 40 -27.64 1.08 -6.90
CA GLU A 40 -27.46 -0.14 -7.67
C GLU A 40 -27.77 -1.41 -6.87
N GLU A 41 -27.41 -1.44 -5.59
CA GLU A 41 -27.84 -2.47 -4.65
C GLU A 41 -29.36 -2.51 -4.54
N TYR A 42 -30.01 -1.35 -4.42
CA TYR A 42 -31.47 -1.24 -4.41
C TYR A 42 -32.05 -1.74 -5.74
N ARG A 43 -31.48 -1.34 -6.88
CA ARG A 43 -31.91 -1.78 -8.23
C ARG A 43 -31.96 -3.30 -8.32
N LYS A 44 -30.88 -3.96 -7.90
CA LYS A 44 -30.72 -5.42 -7.91
C LYS A 44 -31.68 -6.10 -6.95
N THR A 45 -31.76 -5.60 -5.72
CA THR A 45 -32.59 -6.19 -4.66
C THR A 45 -34.08 -6.17 -5.00
N PHE A 46 -34.55 -5.06 -5.59
CA PHE A 46 -35.98 -4.86 -5.88
C PHE A 46 -36.35 -5.04 -7.35
N SER A 47 -35.39 -5.37 -8.22
CA SER A 47 -35.59 -5.55 -9.66
C SER A 47 -36.32 -4.37 -10.33
N VAL A 48 -35.97 -3.15 -9.95
CA VAL A 48 -36.54 -1.90 -10.49
C VAL A 48 -35.68 -1.34 -11.61
N SER A 49 -36.26 -0.55 -12.52
CA SER A 49 -35.49 0.16 -13.56
C SER A 49 -34.87 1.45 -13.03
N SER A 50 -33.85 1.97 -13.70
CA SER A 50 -33.23 3.27 -13.37
C SER A 50 -34.22 4.43 -13.44
N THR A 51 -35.21 4.37 -14.35
CA THR A 51 -36.29 5.36 -14.43
C THR A 51 -37.21 5.32 -13.21
N GLU A 52 -37.48 4.15 -12.65
CA GLU A 52 -38.27 4.01 -11.43
C GLU A 52 -37.48 4.46 -10.20
N LEU A 53 -36.17 4.16 -10.14
CA LEU A 53 -35.27 4.71 -9.13
C LEU A 53 -35.27 6.25 -9.16
N ALA A 54 -35.10 6.83 -10.34
CA ALA A 54 -35.11 8.27 -10.58
C ALA A 54 -36.38 8.93 -10.02
N ARG A 55 -37.54 8.39 -10.39
CA ARG A 55 -38.84 8.86 -9.91
C ARG A 55 -39.00 8.72 -8.39
N ARG A 56 -38.46 7.65 -7.81
CA ARG A 56 -38.66 7.31 -6.39
C ARG A 56 -37.79 8.14 -5.45
N PHE A 57 -36.59 8.50 -5.90
CA PHE A 57 -35.62 9.28 -5.13
C PHE A 57 -35.53 10.75 -5.59
N ASP A 58 -36.45 11.19 -6.45
CA ASP A 58 -36.53 12.55 -6.99
C ASP A 58 -35.20 13.05 -7.60
N ILE A 59 -34.56 12.15 -8.35
CA ILE A 59 -33.29 12.38 -9.05
C ILE A 59 -33.49 12.15 -10.55
N SER A 60 -32.76 12.89 -11.37
CA SER A 60 -32.84 12.75 -12.84
C SER A 60 -32.42 11.33 -13.26
N PRO A 61 -33.09 10.68 -14.23
CA PRO A 61 -32.65 9.39 -14.78
C PRO A 61 -31.21 9.41 -15.30
N VAL A 62 -30.77 10.56 -15.85
CA VAL A 62 -29.39 10.75 -16.30
C VAL A 62 -28.42 10.67 -15.12
N VAL A 63 -28.76 11.30 -14.00
CA VAL A 63 -27.95 11.27 -12.78
C VAL A 63 -27.92 9.88 -12.15
N VAL A 64 -29.01 9.10 -12.25
CA VAL A 64 -29.01 7.71 -11.77
C VAL A 64 -28.06 6.82 -12.58
N GLU A 65 -28.04 6.97 -13.90
CA GLU A 65 -27.10 6.23 -14.76
C GLU A 65 -25.65 6.70 -14.51
N GLU A 66 -25.40 8.01 -14.41
CA GLU A 66 -24.09 8.56 -14.05
C GLU A 66 -23.59 8.01 -12.70
N LEU A 67 -24.43 8.03 -11.67
CA LEU A 67 -24.08 7.49 -10.34
C LEU A 67 -23.87 5.97 -10.37
N ALA A 68 -24.64 5.23 -11.17
CA ALA A 68 -24.44 3.80 -11.36
C ALA A 68 -23.09 3.50 -12.04
N ASP A 69 -22.75 4.22 -13.11
CA ASP A 69 -21.47 4.09 -13.81
C ASP A 69 -20.28 4.50 -12.92
N LEU A 70 -20.44 5.58 -12.14
CA LEU A 70 -19.50 6.00 -11.10
C LEU A 70 -19.26 4.87 -10.08
N SER A 71 -20.33 4.25 -9.57
CA SER A 71 -20.24 3.16 -8.57
C SER A 71 -19.58 1.89 -9.09
N LEU A 72 -19.68 1.63 -10.39
CA LEU A 72 -19.02 0.52 -11.06
C LEU A 72 -17.53 0.81 -11.34
N GLY A 73 -17.04 1.98 -10.94
CA GLY A 73 -15.66 2.43 -11.18
C GLY A 73 -15.41 2.87 -12.62
N GLY A 74 -16.47 3.10 -13.41
CA GLY A 74 -16.37 3.57 -14.79
C GLY A 74 -16.02 5.04 -14.92
N SER A 75 -16.09 5.82 -13.83
CA SER A 75 -16.05 7.29 -13.92
C SER A 75 -15.43 8.01 -12.71
N THR A 76 -14.58 7.41 -11.88
CA THR A 76 -13.99 8.12 -10.72
C THR A 76 -12.49 7.90 -10.55
N ALA A 77 -11.82 8.87 -9.92
CA ALA A 77 -10.44 8.77 -9.47
C ALA A 77 -10.23 7.85 -8.25
N LEU A 78 -11.32 7.50 -7.55
CA LEU A 78 -11.36 6.66 -6.35
C LEU A 78 -12.70 5.89 -6.29
N LYS A 79 -12.73 4.70 -5.70
CA LYS A 79 -13.98 3.98 -5.33
C LYS A 79 -14.60 4.60 -4.07
N SER A 80 -15.85 4.25 -3.76
CA SER A 80 -16.60 4.75 -2.57
C SER A 80 -15.79 4.60 -1.27
N ASN A 81 -15.09 3.48 -1.14
CA ASN A 81 -14.21 3.18 0.00
C ASN A 81 -12.87 3.94 -0.01
N GLY A 82 -12.71 4.93 -0.90
CA GLY A 82 -11.53 5.78 -1.01
C GLY A 82 -10.32 5.12 -1.66
N THR A 83 -10.49 3.96 -2.32
CA THR A 83 -9.40 3.19 -2.94
C THR A 83 -9.25 3.50 -4.44
N ILE A 84 -8.06 3.32 -5.01
CA ILE A 84 -7.81 3.57 -6.45
C ILE A 84 -8.57 2.54 -7.28
N PRO A 85 -9.32 2.92 -8.33
CA PRO A 85 -10.02 1.98 -9.19
C PRO A 85 -9.06 1.10 -10.00
N VAL A 86 -9.57 -0.06 -10.42
CA VAL A 86 -8.90 -0.93 -11.38
C VAL A 86 -9.69 -0.86 -12.67
N ILE A 87 -9.04 -0.47 -13.76
CA ILE A 87 -9.63 -0.31 -15.09
C ILE A 87 -8.96 -1.25 -16.09
N SER A 88 -9.67 -1.62 -17.14
CA SER A 88 -9.01 -2.27 -18.28
C SER A 88 -8.30 -1.23 -19.15
N GLN A 89 -7.31 -1.67 -19.92
CA GLN A 89 -6.56 -0.85 -20.87
C GLN A 89 -7.46 -0.10 -21.86
N GLY A 90 -8.66 -0.62 -22.15
CA GLY A 90 -9.62 0.00 -23.06
C GLY A 90 -10.31 1.24 -22.51
N HIS A 91 -10.35 1.43 -21.19
CA HIS A 91 -11.01 2.57 -20.53
C HIS A 91 -10.06 3.72 -20.21
N VAL A 92 -8.77 3.61 -20.57
CA VAL A 92 -7.81 4.72 -20.40
C VAL A 92 -8.26 6.00 -21.14
N PRO A 93 -8.83 5.95 -22.37
CA PRO A 93 -9.33 7.16 -23.04
C PRO A 93 -10.48 7.83 -22.29
N ASP A 94 -11.39 7.04 -21.70
CA ASP A 94 -12.53 7.56 -20.92
C ASP A 94 -12.03 8.34 -19.69
N MET A 95 -11.00 7.80 -19.01
CA MET A 95 -10.34 8.48 -17.90
C MET A 95 -9.63 9.77 -18.33
N ILE A 96 -9.08 9.82 -19.55
CA ILE A 96 -8.46 11.03 -20.10
C ILE A 96 -9.51 12.11 -20.38
N GLU A 97 -10.63 11.74 -20.99
CA GLU A 97 -11.73 12.67 -21.25
C GLU A 97 -12.25 13.29 -19.95
N GLN A 98 -12.34 12.49 -18.90
CA GLN A 98 -12.90 12.92 -17.62
C GLN A 98 -11.91 13.67 -16.72
N PHE A 99 -10.69 13.15 -16.53
CA PHE A 99 -9.74 13.66 -15.54
C PHE A 99 -8.57 14.44 -16.17
N GLY A 100 -8.55 14.53 -17.49
CA GLY A 100 -7.45 15.08 -18.27
C GLY A 100 -6.39 14.04 -18.60
N ARG A 101 -5.41 14.45 -19.40
CA ARG A 101 -4.32 13.58 -19.88
C ARG A 101 -3.59 12.83 -18.76
N VAL A 102 -2.94 11.73 -19.14
CA VAL A 102 -1.99 11.06 -18.26
C VAL A 102 -0.78 11.97 -18.03
N THR A 103 -0.43 12.19 -16.76
CA THR A 103 0.73 12.98 -16.32
C THR A 103 1.82 12.12 -15.67
N ARG A 104 1.50 10.88 -15.30
CA ARG A 104 2.47 9.92 -14.78
C ARG A 104 2.08 8.49 -15.13
N VAL A 105 3.07 7.71 -15.51
CA VAL A 105 2.98 6.27 -15.73
C VAL A 105 3.95 5.61 -14.77
N ILE A 106 3.50 4.64 -14.00
CA ILE A 106 4.34 3.77 -13.18
C ILE A 106 4.00 2.34 -13.54
N GLY A 107 4.98 1.61 -14.04
CA GLY A 107 4.81 0.27 -14.54
C GLY A 107 6.00 -0.60 -14.19
N HIS A 108 5.75 -1.78 -13.63
CA HIS A 108 6.82 -2.69 -13.23
C HIS A 108 6.33 -4.14 -13.17
N VAL A 109 7.23 -5.09 -13.44
CA VAL A 109 6.95 -6.53 -13.32
C VAL A 109 6.60 -6.97 -11.88
N SER A 110 6.99 -6.18 -10.89
CA SER A 110 6.61 -6.33 -9.47
C SER A 110 5.62 -5.24 -9.07
N SER A 111 4.45 -5.64 -8.56
CA SER A 111 3.44 -4.74 -7.99
C SER A 111 3.97 -3.90 -6.81
N ASN A 112 4.97 -4.42 -6.10
CA ASN A 112 5.53 -3.78 -4.92
C ASN A 112 6.36 -2.55 -5.31
N ALA A 113 7.10 -2.65 -6.42
CA ALA A 113 7.83 -1.51 -6.96
C ALA A 113 6.85 -0.40 -7.40
N VAL A 114 5.72 -0.76 -8.02
CA VAL A 114 4.66 0.20 -8.37
C VAL A 114 4.08 0.86 -7.12
N LEU A 115 3.76 0.05 -6.10
CA LEU A 115 3.23 0.54 -4.82
C LEU A 115 4.18 1.55 -4.16
N CYS A 116 5.47 1.21 -4.06
CA CYS A 116 6.48 2.08 -3.44
C CYS A 116 6.68 3.37 -4.27
N GLU A 117 6.83 3.24 -5.58
CA GLU A 117 7.06 4.37 -6.49
C GLU A 117 5.85 5.31 -6.58
N SER A 118 4.64 4.82 -6.28
CA SER A 118 3.42 5.64 -6.28
C SER A 118 3.50 6.79 -5.28
N GLY A 119 4.14 6.59 -4.13
CA GLY A 119 4.14 7.53 -3.02
C GLY A 119 2.75 7.81 -2.45
N LEU A 120 1.78 6.91 -2.68
CA LEU A 120 0.42 7.05 -2.16
C LEU A 120 0.26 6.34 -0.81
N PRO A 121 -0.65 6.81 0.05
CA PRO A 121 -1.00 6.10 1.29
C PRO A 121 -1.49 4.67 1.02
N ILE A 122 -1.13 3.72 1.89
CA ILE A 122 -1.42 2.30 1.68
C ILE A 122 -2.93 2.03 1.61
N GLU A 123 -3.73 2.86 2.28
CA GLU A 123 -5.17 2.70 2.31
C GLU A 123 -5.86 2.85 0.94
N LYS A 124 -5.18 3.52 0.01
CA LYS A 124 -5.64 3.68 -1.38
C LYS A 124 -5.59 2.37 -2.16
N PHE A 125 -4.86 1.38 -1.69
CA PHE A 125 -4.70 0.08 -2.34
C PHE A 125 -5.49 -1.03 -1.66
N TYR A 126 -6.25 -0.75 -0.60
CA TYR A 126 -7.07 -1.78 0.04
C TYR A 126 -8.16 -2.32 -0.90
N ARG A 127 -8.47 -3.60 -0.72
CA ARG A 127 -9.56 -4.35 -1.34
C ARG A 127 -10.18 -5.25 -0.31
N ASP A 128 -11.46 -5.53 -0.49
CA ASP A 128 -12.19 -6.50 0.31
C ASP A 128 -12.43 -7.76 -0.52
N SER A 129 -12.15 -8.92 0.07
CA SER A 129 -12.44 -10.24 -0.47
C SER A 129 -13.29 -11.02 0.52
N GLU A 130 -14.35 -11.67 0.05
CA GLU A 130 -15.18 -12.55 0.89
C GLU A 130 -14.36 -13.69 1.51
N HIS A 131 -13.29 -14.12 0.84
CA HIS A 131 -12.49 -15.28 1.23
C HIS A 131 -11.26 -14.91 2.07
N SER A 132 -10.70 -13.73 1.82
CA SER A 132 -9.40 -13.30 2.37
C SER A 132 -9.50 -12.07 3.27
N GLY A 133 -10.71 -11.52 3.45
CA GLY A 133 -10.90 -10.27 4.17
C GLY A 133 -10.31 -9.08 3.41
N ARG A 134 -9.86 -8.07 4.16
CA ARG A 134 -9.25 -6.86 3.61
C ARG A 134 -7.77 -7.11 3.29
N TYR A 135 -7.34 -6.80 2.07
CA TYR A 135 -5.96 -6.97 1.61
C TYR A 135 -5.52 -5.78 0.75
N VAL A 136 -4.21 -5.56 0.59
CA VAL A 136 -3.68 -4.56 -0.35
C VAL A 136 -3.60 -5.19 -1.75
N HIS A 137 -3.95 -4.42 -2.78
CA HIS A 137 -3.84 -4.84 -4.17
C HIS A 137 -3.31 -3.69 -5.00
N CYS A 138 -2.18 -3.95 -5.66
CA CYS A 138 -1.60 -3.04 -6.65
C CYS A 138 -1.36 -3.82 -7.93
N GLU A 139 -1.97 -3.38 -9.03
CA GLU A 139 -1.62 -3.87 -10.36
C GLU A 139 -0.19 -3.48 -10.75
N HIS A 140 0.31 -4.14 -11.79
CA HIS A 140 1.63 -3.89 -12.36
C HIS A 140 1.75 -2.55 -13.10
N MET A 141 0.64 -1.84 -13.31
CA MET A 141 0.64 -0.50 -13.91
C MET A 141 -0.33 0.41 -13.16
N LEU A 142 0.15 1.62 -12.88
CA LEU A 142 -0.59 2.71 -12.26
C LEU A 142 -0.42 3.97 -13.10
N LEU A 143 -1.54 4.60 -13.44
CA LEU A 143 -1.61 5.83 -14.25
C LEU A 143 -2.13 6.97 -13.39
N ARG A 144 -1.50 8.14 -13.52
CA ARG A 144 -2.01 9.41 -12.96
C ARG A 144 -2.59 10.25 -14.07
N PHE A 145 -3.82 10.71 -13.90
CA PHE A 145 -4.54 11.59 -14.81
C PHE A 145 -4.64 13.00 -14.20
N GLY A 146 -4.39 14.00 -15.02
CA GLY A 146 -4.40 15.40 -14.62
C GLY A 146 -3.51 15.64 -13.40
N ARG A 147 -4.06 16.30 -12.38
CA ARG A 147 -3.27 16.59 -11.17
C ARG A 147 -3.31 15.47 -10.16
N ASP A 148 -4.43 14.82 -9.89
CA ASP A 148 -4.56 14.01 -8.66
C ASP A 148 -5.33 12.69 -8.86
N ALA A 149 -5.84 12.41 -10.06
CA ALA A 149 -6.61 11.19 -10.31
C ALA A 149 -5.69 10.02 -10.62
N TRP A 150 -5.99 8.84 -10.08
CA TRP A 150 -5.17 7.64 -10.26
C TRP A 150 -6.03 6.45 -10.68
N ALA A 151 -5.48 5.56 -11.50
CA ALA A 151 -6.10 4.27 -11.81
C ALA A 151 -5.04 3.18 -11.99
N GLN A 152 -5.37 1.99 -11.51
CA GLN A 152 -4.61 0.77 -11.76
C GLN A 152 -5.09 0.13 -13.06
N VAL A 153 -4.19 -0.39 -13.90
CA VAL A 153 -4.57 -1.05 -15.15
C VAL A 153 -4.47 -2.56 -14.99
N GLU A 154 -5.60 -3.27 -15.10
CA GLU A 154 -5.64 -4.71 -14.86
C GLU A 154 -4.89 -5.53 -15.93
N ARG A 155 -4.39 -6.69 -15.51
CA ARG A 155 -3.84 -7.74 -16.39
C ARG A 155 -2.62 -7.30 -17.20
N VAL A 156 -2.02 -6.18 -16.84
CA VAL A 156 -0.78 -5.72 -17.41
C VAL A 156 0.38 -6.51 -16.80
N LEU A 157 1.36 -6.88 -17.62
CA LEU A 157 2.65 -7.43 -17.18
C LEU A 157 3.74 -6.89 -18.11
N TYR A 158 4.97 -6.85 -17.62
CA TYR A 158 6.15 -6.38 -18.37
C TYR A 158 7.09 -7.54 -18.68
N GLY A 159 7.77 -7.49 -19.82
CA GLY A 159 8.73 -8.51 -20.24
C GLY A 159 8.14 -9.58 -21.19
N TYR A 160 8.70 -10.79 -21.17
CA TYR A 160 8.48 -11.77 -22.24
C TYR A 160 7.28 -12.71 -22.02
N GLY A 161 6.31 -12.65 -22.95
CA GLY A 161 5.30 -13.67 -23.19
C GLY A 161 3.89 -13.33 -22.68
N GLY A 162 2.89 -14.00 -23.26
CA GLY A 162 1.48 -13.87 -22.87
C GLY A 162 0.79 -12.58 -23.35
N MET A 163 -0.38 -12.28 -22.77
CA MET A 163 -1.20 -11.12 -23.13
C MET A 163 -0.85 -9.85 -22.33
N GLY A 164 -0.12 -9.97 -21.22
CA GLY A 164 0.17 -8.86 -20.32
C GLY A 164 0.96 -7.71 -20.98
N PRO A 165 2.09 -7.99 -21.69
CA PRO A 165 2.82 -6.95 -22.41
C PRO A 165 1.99 -6.28 -23.50
N THR A 166 1.13 -7.05 -24.19
CA THR A 166 0.19 -6.51 -25.18
C THR A 166 -0.83 -5.57 -24.53
N TYR A 167 -1.30 -5.87 -23.33
CA TYR A 167 -2.20 -4.97 -22.59
C TYR A 167 -1.46 -3.75 -22.04
N ALA A 168 -0.21 -3.90 -21.61
CA ALA A 168 0.68 -2.79 -21.24
C ALA A 168 0.84 -1.80 -22.41
N HIS A 169 1.23 -2.32 -23.57
CA HIS A 169 1.45 -1.56 -24.79
C HIS A 169 0.18 -0.78 -25.19
N LYS A 170 -0.97 -1.46 -25.23
CA LYS A 170 -2.26 -0.80 -25.51
C LYS A 170 -2.62 0.27 -24.49
N ALA A 171 -2.39 0.01 -23.20
CA ALA A 171 -2.67 0.99 -22.16
C ALA A 171 -1.81 2.26 -22.34
N LEU A 172 -0.53 2.10 -22.70
CA LEU A 172 0.38 3.23 -22.97
C LEU A 172 0.02 3.99 -24.24
N GLN A 173 -0.36 3.29 -25.32
CA GLN A 173 -0.87 3.93 -26.53
C GLN A 173 -2.15 4.73 -26.24
N ASN A 174 -3.08 4.13 -25.49
CA ASN A 174 -4.32 4.81 -25.09
C ASN A 174 -4.06 5.96 -24.11
N ALA A 175 -2.97 5.90 -23.34
CA ALA A 175 -2.49 6.99 -22.50
C ALA A 175 -1.87 8.15 -23.31
N GLY A 176 -1.72 7.99 -24.63
CA GLY A 176 -1.16 8.98 -25.54
C GLY A 176 0.37 8.99 -25.61
N LEU A 177 1.04 7.94 -25.12
CA LEU A 177 2.50 7.84 -25.24
C LEU A 177 2.89 7.45 -26.68
N PRO A 178 4.04 7.93 -27.19
CA PRO A 178 4.59 7.52 -28.47
C PRO A 178 4.78 6.01 -28.58
N GLU A 179 4.65 5.47 -29.79
CA GLU A 179 4.81 4.05 -30.08
C GLU A 179 6.15 3.52 -29.55
N GLU A 180 7.22 4.29 -29.73
CA GLU A 180 8.56 3.90 -29.33
C GLU A 180 8.69 3.71 -27.82
N ILE A 181 7.93 4.47 -27.02
CA ILE A 181 7.88 4.31 -25.56
C ILE A 181 6.96 3.13 -25.20
N ALA A 182 5.81 3.01 -25.86
CA ALA A 182 4.87 1.92 -25.61
C ALA A 182 5.50 0.55 -25.90
N GLU A 183 6.34 0.44 -26.93
CA GLU A 183 7.04 -0.81 -27.30
C GLU A 183 8.09 -1.25 -26.26
N LEU A 184 8.58 -0.35 -25.40
CA LEU A 184 9.58 -0.70 -24.38
C LEU A 184 9.08 -1.80 -23.43
N VAL A 185 7.77 -1.93 -23.21
CA VAL A 185 7.17 -2.95 -22.33
C VAL A 185 7.47 -4.39 -22.78
N PHE A 186 7.84 -4.60 -24.05
CA PHE A 186 8.23 -5.90 -24.59
C PHE A 186 9.70 -6.23 -24.32
N TYR A 187 10.53 -5.22 -24.04
CA TYR A 187 11.98 -5.35 -23.91
C TYR A 187 12.49 -5.05 -22.51
N GLN A 188 11.71 -4.33 -21.71
CA GLN A 188 12.02 -3.89 -20.37
C GLN A 188 11.03 -4.47 -19.37
N ASN A 189 11.48 -4.58 -18.12
CA ASN A 189 10.66 -5.06 -17.01
C ASN A 189 9.89 -3.92 -16.31
N TYR A 190 10.04 -2.69 -16.78
CA TYR A 190 9.45 -1.50 -16.18
C TYR A 190 9.28 -0.37 -17.18
N VAL A 191 8.43 0.60 -16.82
CA VAL A 191 8.33 1.93 -17.41
C VAL A 191 7.97 2.91 -16.29
N ASN A 192 8.64 4.05 -16.20
CA ASN A 192 8.29 5.09 -15.22
C ASN A 192 8.51 6.45 -15.87
N TYR A 193 7.41 7.14 -16.15
CA TYR A 193 7.44 8.37 -16.94
C TYR A 193 6.64 9.46 -16.26
N LEU A 194 7.21 10.66 -16.25
CA LEU A 194 6.51 11.91 -15.96
C LEU A 194 6.18 12.57 -17.30
N ILE A 195 4.92 12.93 -17.50
CA ILE A 195 4.44 13.54 -18.74
C ILE A 195 4.07 14.98 -18.45
N ASP A 196 4.72 15.92 -19.14
CA ASP A 196 4.55 17.36 -18.93
C ASP A 196 3.33 17.94 -19.63
N ASP A 197 3.20 19.27 -19.56
CA ASP A 197 2.04 19.96 -20.10
C ASP A 197 2.01 20.05 -21.64
N GLU A 198 3.10 19.65 -22.29
CA GLU A 198 3.29 19.58 -23.73
C GLU A 198 3.16 18.14 -24.25
N GLY A 199 3.06 17.16 -23.34
CA GLY A 199 3.01 15.73 -23.67
C GLY A 199 4.39 15.09 -23.81
N CYS A 200 5.47 15.78 -23.43
CA CYS A 200 6.79 15.20 -23.42
C CYS A 200 6.92 14.25 -22.22
N ALA A 201 7.28 13.00 -22.50
CA ALA A 201 7.55 11.99 -21.48
C ALA A 201 9.03 12.03 -21.09
N ALA A 202 9.31 12.29 -19.81
CA ALA A 202 10.62 12.15 -19.22
C ALA A 202 10.66 10.88 -18.37
N GLU A 203 11.64 10.01 -18.65
CA GLU A 203 11.85 8.82 -17.84
C GLU A 203 12.31 9.21 -16.43
N LYS A 204 11.76 8.53 -15.45
CA LYS A 204 12.16 8.62 -14.05
C LYS A 204 12.69 7.26 -13.64
N GLU A 205 13.92 7.22 -13.13
CA GLU A 205 14.45 5.98 -12.56
C GLU A 205 13.60 5.53 -11.37
N PHE A 206 13.36 4.22 -11.29
CA PHE A 206 12.86 3.64 -10.04
C PHE A 206 13.94 3.81 -8.96
N GLY A 207 13.50 4.03 -7.72
CA GLY A 207 14.40 3.98 -6.58
C GLY A 207 15.14 2.63 -6.50
N ALA A 208 16.21 2.58 -5.70
CA ALA A 208 16.92 1.35 -5.45
C ALA A 208 15.95 0.25 -4.98
N ALA A 209 16.09 -0.95 -5.55
CA ALA A 209 15.26 -2.08 -5.14
C ALA A 209 15.50 -2.40 -3.67
N PHE A 210 14.42 -2.67 -2.94
CA PHE A 210 14.52 -3.14 -1.57
C PHE A 210 15.18 -4.52 -1.53
N PRO A 211 16.01 -4.80 -0.52
CA PRO A 211 16.63 -6.13 -0.38
C PRO A 211 15.60 -7.23 -0.07
N SER A 212 14.50 -6.87 0.59
CA SER A 212 13.32 -7.70 0.80
C SER A 212 12.10 -6.87 0.43
N GLU A 213 11.39 -7.20 -0.64
CA GLU A 213 10.24 -6.41 -1.07
C GLU A 213 9.07 -6.49 -0.06
N PRO A 214 8.36 -5.38 0.19
CA PRO A 214 7.11 -5.42 0.95
C PRO A 214 6.07 -6.28 0.23
N GLU A 215 5.48 -7.22 0.95
CA GLU A 215 4.40 -8.09 0.54
C GLU A 215 3.27 -8.05 1.57
N LEU A 216 2.21 -8.84 1.36
CA LEU A 216 1.12 -8.94 2.32
C LEU A 216 1.15 -10.28 3.02
N ALA A 217 1.11 -10.22 4.34
CA ALA A 217 0.85 -11.38 5.14
C ALA A 217 -0.60 -11.84 4.97
N SER A 218 -0.87 -13.10 5.36
CA SER A 218 -2.20 -13.70 5.27
C SER A 218 -3.29 -12.98 6.07
N ASP A 219 -2.90 -12.11 6.99
CA ASP A 219 -3.79 -11.28 7.82
C ASP A 219 -4.03 -9.88 7.24
N GLY A 220 -3.47 -9.57 6.06
CA GLY A 220 -3.59 -8.28 5.38
C GLY A 220 -2.57 -7.24 5.82
N SER A 221 -1.66 -7.57 6.75
CA SER A 221 -0.58 -6.67 7.16
C SER A 221 0.43 -6.51 6.03
N LEU A 222 0.92 -5.27 5.81
CA LEU A 222 2.03 -5.01 4.89
C LEU A 222 3.34 -5.40 5.59
N VAL A 223 4.06 -6.36 5.03
CA VAL A 223 5.22 -6.97 5.67
C VAL A 223 6.39 -7.04 4.70
N ALA A 224 7.61 -6.71 5.14
CA ALA A 224 8.83 -7.10 4.43
C ALA A 224 9.43 -8.31 5.15
N VAL A 225 9.46 -9.47 4.50
CA VAL A 225 9.97 -10.70 5.11
C VAL A 225 11.47 -10.83 4.86
N ILE A 226 12.27 -10.57 5.90
CA ILE A 226 13.72 -10.67 5.86
C ILE A 226 14.11 -12.08 6.28
N ARG A 227 14.59 -12.87 5.32
CA ARG A 227 14.89 -14.28 5.52
C ARG A 227 16.39 -14.52 5.72
N GLY A 228 16.71 -15.24 6.79
CA GLY A 228 18.03 -15.82 7.01
C GLY A 228 18.03 -17.33 6.92
N TYR A 229 18.97 -17.87 6.14
CA TYR A 229 19.49 -19.20 6.39
C TYR A 229 20.70 -19.04 7.33
N SER A 230 20.90 -20.01 8.22
CA SER A 230 21.85 -19.93 9.36
C SER A 230 23.19 -19.24 9.03
N TRP A 231 23.59 -18.29 9.89
CA TRP A 231 24.89 -17.59 9.91
C TRP A 231 25.20 -16.62 8.75
N ASP A 232 24.20 -16.15 8.00
CA ASP A 232 24.42 -15.25 6.87
C ASP A 232 24.48 -13.76 7.32
N GLU A 233 25.63 -13.10 7.06
CA GLU A 233 25.82 -11.65 7.28
C GLU A 233 24.76 -10.82 6.52
N GLY A 234 24.21 -11.36 5.42
CA GLY A 234 23.21 -10.70 4.59
C GLY A 234 21.96 -10.29 5.36
N VAL A 235 21.47 -11.06 6.33
CA VAL A 235 20.24 -10.72 7.07
C VAL A 235 20.42 -9.45 7.90
N ALA A 236 21.58 -9.32 8.54
CA ALA A 236 21.89 -8.17 9.38
C ALA A 236 22.02 -6.90 8.53
N GLU A 237 22.61 -7.01 7.34
CA GLU A 237 22.67 -5.92 6.37
C GLU A 237 21.28 -5.51 5.89
N GLN A 238 20.39 -6.47 5.62
CA GLN A 238 19.01 -6.16 5.20
C GLN A 238 18.18 -5.50 6.30
N VAL A 239 18.30 -5.97 7.55
CA VAL A 239 17.67 -5.32 8.70
C VAL A 239 18.20 -3.89 8.84
N ARG A 240 19.53 -3.71 8.78
CA ARG A 240 20.15 -2.38 8.88
C ARG A 240 19.69 -1.47 7.76
N TYR A 241 19.68 -1.95 6.52
CA TYR A 241 19.18 -1.21 5.37
C TYR A 241 17.75 -0.72 5.61
N TRP A 242 16.85 -1.60 6.06
CA TRP A 242 15.47 -1.22 6.32
C TRP A 242 15.35 -0.21 7.46
N ILE A 243 16.12 -0.36 8.54
CA ILE A 243 16.11 0.62 9.64
C ILE A 243 16.63 1.97 9.17
N ASP A 244 17.76 2.00 8.48
CA ASP A 244 18.36 3.23 7.93
C ASP A 244 17.40 3.91 6.93
N TYR A 245 16.74 3.12 6.07
CA TYR A 245 15.71 3.61 5.14
C TYR A 245 14.51 4.22 5.87
N LEU A 246 13.99 3.52 6.89
CA LEU A 246 12.84 3.97 7.67
C LEU A 246 13.15 5.16 8.59
N ASP A 247 14.42 5.37 8.95
CA ASP A 247 14.91 6.53 9.71
C ASP A 247 15.32 7.72 8.81
N SER A 248 15.45 7.49 7.49
CA SER A 248 15.80 8.53 6.53
C SER A 248 14.67 9.54 6.37
N ALA A 249 14.94 10.80 6.73
CA ALA A 249 14.00 11.91 6.55
C ALA A 249 13.73 12.24 5.07
N ASP A 250 14.63 11.84 4.16
CA ASP A 250 14.56 12.15 2.73
C ASP A 250 13.82 11.06 1.93
N GLU A 251 13.64 9.85 2.50
CA GLU A 251 13.09 8.67 1.81
C GLU A 251 11.81 8.13 2.48
N SER A 252 11.03 8.99 3.13
CA SER A 252 9.84 8.53 3.87
C SER A 252 8.72 8.08 2.93
N LEU A 253 8.48 6.77 2.86
CA LEU A 253 7.23 6.24 2.30
C LEU A 253 6.04 6.73 3.15
N PRO A 254 4.87 7.02 2.55
CA PRO A 254 3.73 7.54 3.31
C PRO A 254 3.32 6.67 4.50
N TRP A 255 3.54 5.36 4.36
CA TRP A 255 3.17 4.30 5.28
C TRP A 255 4.31 3.88 6.24
N SER A 256 5.48 4.53 6.22
CA SER A 256 6.56 4.31 7.20
C SER A 256 6.50 5.30 8.38
N ASN A 257 5.51 6.20 8.40
CA ASN A 257 5.36 7.19 9.46
C ASN A 257 4.73 6.57 10.71
N GLY A 258 5.50 6.47 11.79
CA GLY A 258 4.98 6.03 13.08
C GLY A 258 6.07 5.76 14.11
N GLU A 259 5.65 5.62 15.36
CA GLU A 259 6.52 5.12 16.43
C GLU A 259 6.97 3.69 16.08
N ARG A 260 8.29 3.45 16.15
CA ARG A 260 8.86 2.12 15.97
C ARG A 260 8.49 1.22 17.14
N ARG A 261 8.10 -0.02 16.85
CA ARG A 261 7.78 -1.04 17.85
C ARG A 261 8.50 -2.31 17.52
N ILE A 262 8.96 -3.01 18.56
CA ILE A 262 9.76 -4.22 18.39
C ILE A 262 9.14 -5.31 19.25
N SER A 263 8.82 -6.44 18.63
CA SER A 263 8.27 -7.61 19.27
C SER A 263 9.21 -8.80 19.05
N LEU A 264 9.55 -9.49 20.13
CA LEU A 264 10.42 -10.66 20.10
C LEU A 264 9.71 -11.84 20.78
N TYR A 265 9.53 -12.92 20.03
CA TYR A 265 8.95 -14.16 20.51
C TYR A 265 10.06 -15.13 20.94
N GLY A 266 9.91 -15.69 22.13
CA GLY A 266 10.84 -16.69 22.67
C GLY A 266 10.79 -18.03 21.91
N SER A 267 9.70 -18.31 21.18
CA SER A 267 9.61 -19.48 20.30
C SER A 267 8.84 -19.17 19.02
N SER A 268 9.18 -19.89 17.95
CA SER A 268 8.43 -19.83 16.69
C SER A 268 6.97 -20.29 16.88
N ILE A 269 6.73 -21.22 17.80
CA ILE A 269 5.38 -21.72 18.12
C ILE A 269 4.49 -20.60 18.65
N ASP A 270 5.00 -19.75 19.54
CA ASP A 270 4.22 -18.66 20.14
C ASP A 270 3.88 -17.60 19.09
N ALA A 271 4.84 -17.23 18.24
CA ALA A 271 4.60 -16.32 17.12
C ALA A 271 3.51 -16.85 16.18
N LYS A 272 3.58 -18.15 15.84
CA LYS A 272 2.58 -18.81 15.00
C LYS A 272 1.18 -18.82 15.64
N GLN A 273 1.09 -19.07 16.95
CA GLN A 273 -0.17 -19.06 17.67
C GLN A 273 -0.82 -17.67 17.67
N ASP A 274 0.00 -16.62 17.76
CA ASP A 274 -0.45 -15.24 17.65
C ASP A 274 -0.78 -14.81 16.19
N GLY A 275 -0.51 -15.68 15.21
CA GLY A 275 -0.93 -15.51 13.81
C GLY A 275 0.19 -15.14 12.85
N PHE A 276 1.43 -15.06 13.31
CA PHE A 276 2.58 -14.69 12.50
C PHE A 276 3.15 -15.91 11.79
N SER A 277 2.89 -16.01 10.49
CA SER A 277 3.41 -17.07 9.63
C SER A 277 3.35 -16.60 8.18
N SER A 278 4.39 -16.88 7.40
CA SER A 278 4.40 -16.66 5.95
C SER A 278 4.87 -17.93 5.22
N ALA A 279 4.87 -17.89 3.89
CA ALA A 279 5.48 -18.94 3.08
C ALA A 279 7.00 -19.09 3.33
N HIS A 280 7.63 -18.04 3.88
CA HIS A 280 9.06 -18.00 4.14
C HIS A 280 9.44 -18.55 5.53
N GLY A 281 8.47 -18.67 6.44
CA GLY A 281 8.65 -19.24 7.77
C GLY A 281 7.85 -18.50 8.83
N ILE A 282 8.27 -18.66 10.08
CA ILE A 282 7.61 -18.03 11.23
C ILE A 282 8.58 -16.99 11.81
N PRO A 283 8.21 -15.70 11.83
CA PRO A 283 9.10 -14.67 12.36
C PRO A 283 9.09 -14.71 13.88
N GLN A 284 10.27 -14.64 14.49
CA GLN A 284 10.41 -14.47 15.94
C GLN A 284 10.74 -13.03 16.31
N LEU A 285 11.29 -12.23 15.40
CA LEU A 285 11.49 -10.79 15.56
C LEU A 285 10.63 -10.04 14.55
N ILE A 286 9.79 -9.14 15.06
CA ILE A 286 8.89 -8.30 14.28
C ILE A 286 9.15 -6.84 14.63
N ILE A 287 9.42 -6.01 13.63
CA ILE A 287 9.65 -4.57 13.80
C ILE A 287 8.52 -3.84 13.06
N GLU A 288 7.75 -3.01 13.75
CA GLU A 288 6.66 -2.24 13.15
C GLU A 288 7.06 -0.77 13.08
N GLN A 289 6.74 -0.10 11.97
CA GLN A 289 6.83 1.34 11.86
C GLN A 289 5.79 1.87 10.85
N GLY A 290 4.86 2.68 11.35
CA GLY A 290 3.68 3.07 10.57
C GLY A 290 2.78 1.88 10.28
N ASP A 291 2.57 1.59 9.00
CA ASP A 291 1.79 0.44 8.50
C ASP A 291 2.68 -0.72 8.01
N LEU A 292 4.01 -0.56 7.99
CA LEU A 292 4.95 -1.62 7.65
C LEU A 292 5.32 -2.47 8.87
N GLN A 293 5.44 -3.78 8.66
CA GLN A 293 6.14 -4.68 9.56
C GLN A 293 7.35 -5.31 8.86
N LEU A 294 8.49 -5.41 9.53
CA LEU A 294 9.62 -6.21 9.10
C LEU A 294 9.56 -7.54 9.86
N TRP A 295 9.45 -8.64 9.12
CA TRP A 295 9.37 -9.98 9.67
C TRP A 295 10.72 -10.67 9.50
N VAL A 296 11.49 -10.76 10.58
CA VAL A 296 12.80 -11.41 10.54
C VAL A 296 12.63 -12.90 10.82
N VAL A 297 12.82 -13.69 9.78
CA VAL A 297 12.68 -15.15 9.79
C VAL A 297 14.07 -15.76 9.73
N VAL A 298 14.54 -16.23 10.88
CA VAL A 298 15.81 -16.95 11.02
C VAL A 298 15.56 -18.32 11.63
N SER A 299 16.36 -19.30 11.25
CA SER A 299 16.33 -20.61 11.90
C SER A 299 16.92 -20.46 13.30
N THR A 300 16.10 -20.62 14.32
CA THR A 300 16.54 -20.68 15.72
C THR A 300 16.11 -22.00 16.34
N ASP A 301 16.84 -22.46 17.36
CA ASP A 301 16.38 -23.57 18.19
C ASP A 301 15.33 -23.05 19.19
N ASP A 302 14.16 -23.68 19.23
CA ASP A 302 13.07 -23.37 20.17
C ASP A 302 13.40 -23.87 21.61
N ASP A 303 14.55 -23.46 22.16
CA ASP A 303 14.95 -23.75 23.53
C ASP A 303 14.22 -22.81 24.51
N LYS A 304 13.24 -23.37 25.24
CA LYS A 304 12.45 -22.64 26.24
C LYS A 304 13.23 -22.14 27.44
N THR A 305 14.49 -22.55 27.59
CA THR A 305 15.38 -22.06 28.65
C THR A 305 16.14 -20.79 28.26
N VAL A 306 16.15 -20.47 26.96
CA VAL A 306 16.81 -19.29 26.39
C VAL A 306 15.76 -18.19 26.19
N TRP A 307 16.05 -16.97 26.66
CA TRP A 307 15.11 -15.85 26.49
C TRP A 307 15.23 -15.21 25.11
N ILE A 308 16.46 -15.13 24.60
CA ILE A 308 16.76 -14.62 23.25
C ILE A 308 17.74 -15.56 22.56
N PRO A 309 17.29 -16.27 21.50
CA PRO A 309 18.16 -17.07 20.66
C PRO A 309 19.38 -16.28 20.20
N GLU A 310 20.56 -16.91 20.19
CA GLU A 310 21.82 -16.25 19.85
C GLU A 310 21.77 -15.62 18.46
N GLU A 311 21.07 -16.27 17.54
CA GLU A 311 20.87 -15.85 16.16
C GLU A 311 20.10 -14.53 16.04
N LEU A 312 19.25 -14.20 17.01
CA LEU A 312 18.45 -12.96 16.99
C LEU A 312 19.17 -11.77 17.63
N ARG A 313 20.23 -12.01 18.40
CA ARG A 313 20.98 -10.95 19.13
C ARG A 313 21.59 -9.90 18.20
N PRO A 314 22.22 -10.24 17.05
CA PRO A 314 22.75 -9.25 16.12
C PRO A 314 21.70 -8.23 15.64
N TYR A 315 20.47 -8.68 15.36
CA TYR A 315 19.40 -7.80 14.89
C TYR A 315 18.87 -6.90 16.01
N ALA A 316 18.75 -7.44 17.23
CA ALA A 316 18.38 -6.64 18.38
C ALA A 316 19.41 -5.53 18.69
N ARG A 317 20.71 -5.79 18.45
CA ARG A 317 21.77 -4.76 18.55
C ARG A 317 21.61 -3.66 17.50
N ILE A 318 21.26 -4.01 16.25
CA ILE A 318 21.02 -3.01 15.18
C ILE A 318 19.93 -2.03 15.60
N LEU A 319 18.90 -2.52 16.28
CA LEU A 319 17.78 -1.71 16.73
C LEU A 319 18.11 -0.78 17.91
N GLY A 320 19.31 -0.85 18.48
CA GLY A 320 19.71 -0.08 19.66
C GLY A 320 19.02 -0.51 20.97
N GLU A 321 18.22 -1.58 20.91
CA GLU A 321 17.38 -2.04 22.02
C GLU A 321 18.06 -3.09 22.91
N PHE A 322 19.23 -3.57 22.52
CA PHE A 322 19.95 -4.62 23.22
C PHE A 322 21.12 -4.05 24.02
N SER A 323 21.05 -4.17 25.34
CA SER A 323 22.16 -3.79 26.23
C SER A 323 23.14 -4.95 26.44
N GLU A 324 24.41 -4.65 26.77
CA GLU A 324 25.41 -5.68 27.12
C GLU A 324 24.95 -6.59 28.28
N GLU A 325 24.07 -6.10 29.17
CA GLU A 325 23.48 -6.90 30.25
C GLU A 325 22.60 -8.05 29.73
N MET A 326 22.01 -7.92 28.54
CA MET A 326 21.14 -8.92 27.93
C MET A 326 21.94 -10.03 27.21
N GLU A 327 23.26 -9.88 27.02
CA GLU A 327 24.11 -10.94 26.45
C GLU A 327 24.25 -12.16 27.36
N LYS A 328 24.03 -11.95 28.67
CA LYS A 328 24.08 -13.00 29.69
C LYS A 328 22.84 -13.89 29.72
N ASP A 329 21.83 -13.58 28.90
CA ASP A 329 20.54 -14.28 28.86
C ASP A 329 19.83 -14.35 30.23
N ASP A 330 20.06 -13.34 31.07
CA ASP A 330 19.46 -13.25 32.39
C ASP A 330 17.98 -12.81 32.29
N ALA A 331 17.11 -13.50 33.03
CA ALA A 331 15.67 -13.22 33.03
C ALA A 331 15.31 -11.79 33.49
N SER A 332 16.14 -11.14 34.32
CA SER A 332 15.84 -9.81 34.89
C SER A 332 16.01 -8.66 33.89
N PRO A 333 17.14 -8.51 33.18
CA PRO A 333 17.26 -7.59 32.05
C PRO A 333 16.18 -7.80 30.99
N PHE A 334 15.93 -9.04 30.59
CA PHE A 334 14.94 -9.34 29.56
C PHE A 334 13.50 -9.00 30.01
N ARG A 335 13.10 -9.38 31.23
CA ARG A 335 11.79 -9.00 31.77
C ARG A 335 11.62 -7.49 31.88
N ARG A 336 12.67 -6.75 32.27
CA ARG A 336 12.64 -5.28 32.29
C ARG A 336 12.41 -4.72 30.89
N TRP A 337 13.14 -5.22 29.90
CA TRP A 337 12.99 -4.83 28.50
C TRP A 337 11.61 -5.18 27.93
N LEU A 338 11.11 -6.40 28.16
CA LEU A 338 9.78 -6.84 27.74
C LEU A 338 8.67 -6.02 28.42
N THR A 339 8.89 -5.60 29.67
CA THR A 339 7.93 -4.76 30.42
C THR A 339 7.99 -3.30 29.98
N SER A 340 9.17 -2.77 29.59
CA SER A 340 9.33 -1.39 29.10
C SER A 340 8.80 -1.20 27.69
N HIS A 341 8.92 -2.22 26.84
CA HIS A 341 8.28 -2.29 25.52
C HIS A 341 6.83 -2.80 25.60
N GLY A 342 6.49 -3.35 26.76
CA GLY A 342 5.16 -3.39 27.35
C GLY A 342 4.11 -4.14 26.55
N SER A 343 4.17 -5.47 26.51
CA SER A 343 3.00 -6.38 26.31
C SER A 343 2.06 -6.05 25.12
N ARG A 344 2.53 -5.27 24.15
CA ARG A 344 1.73 -4.83 23.01
C ARG A 344 2.02 -5.79 21.88
N ARG A 345 1.07 -6.68 21.62
CA ARG A 345 1.08 -7.52 20.44
C ARG A 345 1.31 -6.65 19.20
N PRO A 346 2.06 -7.15 18.19
CA PRO A 346 2.13 -6.46 16.92
C PRO A 346 0.72 -6.15 16.41
N ARG A 347 0.55 -4.98 15.82
CA ARG A 347 -0.72 -4.55 15.24
C ARG A 347 -1.04 -5.47 14.07
N ILE A 348 -1.93 -6.42 14.30
CA ILE A 348 -2.70 -7.00 13.21
C ILE A 348 -3.62 -5.88 12.74
N LEU A 349 -3.47 -5.42 11.49
CA LEU A 349 -4.36 -4.42 10.90
C LEU A 349 -5.72 -5.09 10.63
N THR A 350 -6.50 -5.35 11.68
CA THR A 350 -7.85 -5.88 11.52
C THR A 350 -8.72 -4.79 10.91
N GLY A 351 -9.03 -4.95 9.62
CA GLY A 351 -10.17 -4.27 9.00
C GLY A 351 -11.39 -4.45 9.89
N ARG A 352 -12.08 -3.33 10.18
CA ARG A 352 -13.23 -3.30 11.08
C ARG A 352 -14.27 -4.35 10.68
N GLN A 353 -14.70 -5.13 11.70
CA GLN A 353 -15.77 -6.13 11.73
C GLN A 353 -15.63 -7.33 10.76
N GLY A 354 -14.97 -8.37 11.24
CA GLY A 354 -15.05 -9.71 10.65
C GLY A 354 -13.99 -10.68 11.16
N GLY A 355 -14.10 -11.13 12.41
CA GLY A 355 -13.35 -12.27 12.97
C GLY A 355 -11.83 -12.06 13.01
N ILE A 356 -11.25 -11.71 14.16
CA ILE A 356 -10.73 -12.71 15.09
C ILE A 356 -10.56 -12.00 16.44
N SER A 357 -11.39 -12.38 17.43
CA SER A 357 -11.13 -12.04 18.83
C SER A 357 -10.17 -13.08 19.39
N ARG A 358 -8.87 -12.76 19.49
CA ARG A 358 -7.87 -13.64 20.10
C ARG A 358 -7.43 -13.08 21.46
N THR A 359 -8.08 -13.54 22.52
CA THR A 359 -7.58 -13.37 23.88
C THR A 359 -6.38 -14.31 24.08
N PRO A 360 -5.20 -13.85 24.53
CA PRO A 360 -4.13 -14.77 24.93
C PRO A 360 -4.54 -15.59 26.15
N THR A 361 -4.28 -16.89 26.11
CA THR A 361 -4.03 -17.67 27.33
C THR A 361 -2.57 -17.49 27.71
N LEU A 362 -2.32 -16.60 28.67
CA LEU A 362 -1.06 -16.61 29.42
C LEU A 362 -1.05 -17.88 30.28
N ASN A 363 -0.06 -18.75 30.10
CA ASN A 363 0.29 -19.77 31.08
C ASN A 363 1.52 -19.30 31.86
#